data_AF-A0A1H0LGM5-F1
#
_entry.id   AF-A0A1H0LGM5-F1
#
_cell.length_a   1.000
_cell.length_b   1.000
_cell.length_c   1.000
_cell.angle_alpha   90.00
_cell.angle_beta   90.00
_cell.angle_gamma   90.00
#
_symmetry.space_group_name_H-M   'P 1'
#
loop_
_entity.id
_entity.type
_entity.pdbx_description
1 polymer ?
#
loop_
_entity_poly.entity_id
_entity_poly.type
_entity_poly.pdbx_seq_one_letter_code
_entity_poly.pdbx_strand_id
1 'polypeptide(L)' 'METAGFVIILAIAILLDYLWFDHDRKRWGWMKNWTRIQRGLFLASFFVAAMVIYIGMSL' A
#
# COMPACT_ATOMS: atom_id res chain seq x y z
N MET A 1 12.05 -13.70 11.75
CA MET A 1 12.51 -12.29 11.77
C MET A 1 12.39 -11.64 10.39
N GLU A 2 12.59 -12.38 9.29
CA GLU A 2 12.53 -11.85 7.92
C GLU A 2 11.13 -11.41 7.47
N THR A 3 10.09 -12.19 7.80
CA THR A 3 8.68 -11.87 7.50
C THR A 3 8.21 -10.57 8.15
N ALA A 4 8.51 -10.38 9.43
CA ALA A 4 8.17 -9.17 10.16
C ALA A 4 8.86 -7.93 9.56
N GLY A 5 10.13 -8.06 9.17
CA GLY A 5 10.87 -7.00 8.47
C GLY A 5 10.23 -6.63 7.13
N PHE A 6 9.87 -7.64 6.32
CA PHE A 6 9.18 -7.43 5.05
C PHE A 6 7.85 -6.69 5.23
N VAL A 7 7.02 -7.11 6.20
CA VAL A 7 5.72 -6.47 6.50
C VAL A 7 5.90 -5.01 6.92
N ILE A 8 6.91 -4.71 7.75
CA ILE A 8 7.19 -3.34 8.19
C ILE A 8 7.62 -2.47 7.00
N ILE A 9 8.53 -2.96 6.16
CA ILE A 9 8.98 -2.22 4.97
C ILE A 9 7.81 -1.97 4.01
N LEU A 10 6.98 -2.98 3.79
CA LEU A 10 5.80 -2.88 2.92
C LEU A 10 4.80 -1.85 3.45
N ALA A 11 4.53 -1.87 4.76
CA ALA A 11 3.64 -0.89 5.40
C ALA A 11 4.19 0.54 5.28
N ILE A 12 5.49 0.74 5.53
CA ILE A 12 6.14 2.05 5.39
C ILE A 12 6.09 2.53 3.93
N ALA A 13 6.34 1.65 2.96
CA ALA A 13 6.30 1.99 1.55
C ALA A 13 4.91 2.47 1.11
N ILE A 14 3.85 1.75 1.51
CA ILE A 14 2.46 2.13 1.20
C ILE A 14 2.09 3.46 1.86
N LEU A 15 2.50 3.68 3.11
CA LEU A 15 2.26 4.92 3.83
C LEU A 15 2.99 6.11 3.20
N LEU A 16 4.26 5.96 2.84
CA LEU A 16 5.03 7.02 2.18
C LEU A 16 4.47 7.34 0.79
N ASP A 17 4.06 6.33 0.02
CA ASP A 17 3.48 6.52 -1.30
C ASP A 17 2.18 7.34 -1.24
N TYR A 18 1.30 7.01 -0.30
CA TYR A 18 0.00 7.65 -0.17
C TYR A 18 0.03 8.98 0.58
N LEU A 19 0.82 9.10 1.65
CA LEU A 19 0.84 10.30 2.50
C LEU A 19 1.87 11.33 2.05
N TRP A 20 3.02 10.88 1.54
CA TRP A 20 4.14 11.77 1.21
C TRP A 20 4.22 12.06 -0.28
N PHE A 21 4.26 11.03 -1.11
CA PHE A 21 4.46 11.19 -2.56
C PHE A 21 3.20 11.65 -3.31
N ASP A 22 2.04 11.66 -2.65
CA ASP A 22 0.79 12.20 -3.19
C ASP A 22 0.34 13.50 -2.51
N HIS A 23 1.27 14.27 -1.95
CA HIS A 23 0.96 15.56 -1.31
C HIS A 23 0.15 16.50 -2.23
N ASP A 24 0.50 16.57 -3.52
CA ASP A 24 -0.20 17.42 -4.50
C ASP A 24 -1.41 16.74 -5.16
N ARG A 25 -1.76 15.51 -4.76
CA ARG A 25 -2.73 14.65 -5.47
C ARG A 25 -2.44 14.52 -6.96
N LYS A 26 -1.19 14.69 -7.40
CA LYS A 26 -0.82 14.55 -8.83
C LYS A 26 -0.83 13.09 -9.26
N ARG A 27 -0.59 12.17 -8.33
CA ARG A 27 -0.43 10.74 -8.61
C ARG A 27 -1.74 9.98 -8.42
N TRP A 28 -2.47 10.32 -7.37
CA TRP A 28 -3.79 9.76 -7.07
C TRP A 28 -4.93 10.77 -7.22
N GLY A 29 -4.77 11.79 -8.07
CA GLY A 29 -5.77 12.85 -8.31
C GLY A 29 -7.11 12.35 -8.82
N TRP A 30 -7.13 11.18 -9.46
CA TRP A 30 -8.34 10.48 -9.87
C TRP A 30 -9.13 9.90 -8.68
N MET A 31 -8.50 9.71 -7.52
CA MET A 31 -9.15 9.30 -6.26
C MET A 31 -9.67 10.50 -5.43
N LYS A 32 -9.64 11.74 -5.96
CA LYS A 32 -9.97 12.94 -5.15
C LYS A 32 -11.39 12.91 -4.56
N ASN A 33 -12.33 12.26 -5.25
CA ASN A 33 -13.74 12.16 -4.83
C ASN A 33 -14.05 10.87 -4.04
N TRP A 34 -13.05 10.00 -3.84
CA TRP A 34 -13.25 8.76 -3.12
C TRP A 34 -13.41 9.01 -1.62
N THR A 35 -14.23 8.19 -0.99
CA THR A 35 -14.36 8.18 0.47
C THR A 35 -13.10 7.63 1.12
N ARG A 36 -12.88 7.93 2.41
CA ARG A 36 -11.73 7.40 3.16
C ARG A 36 -11.69 5.86 3.15
N ILE A 37 -12.86 5.22 3.18
CA ILE A 37 -12.99 3.76 3.14
C ILE A 37 -12.56 3.22 1.78
N GLN A 38 -13.02 3.81 0.67
CA GLN A 38 -12.64 3.37 -0.68
C GLN A 38 -11.13 3.47 -0.90
N ARG A 39 -10.52 4.57 -0.45
CA ARG A 39 -9.06 4.73 -0.51
C ARG A 39 -8.33 3.72 0.37
N GLY A 40 -8.84 3.47 1.58
CA GLY A 40 -8.29 2.45 2.49
C GLY A 40 -8.34 1.04 1.90
N LEU A 41 -9.48 0.64 1.31
CA LEU A 41 -9.63 -0.66 0.65
C LEU A 41 -8.70 -0.82 -0.54
N PHE A 42 -8.54 0.22 -1.34
CA PHE A 42 -7.64 0.19 -2.49
C PHE A 42 -6.17 0.07 -2.05
N LEU A 43 -5.74 0.83 -1.03
CA LEU A 43 -4.40 0.68 -0.47
C LEU A 43 -4.18 -0.71 0.16
N ALA A 44 -5.18 -1.25 0.85
CA ALA A 44 -5.12 -2.59 1.41
C ALA A 44 -4.94 -3.68 0.34
N SER A 45 -5.46 -3.45 -0.88
CA SER A 45 -5.29 -4.41 -1.98
C SER A 45 -3.82 -4.58 -2.40
N PHE A 46 -3.01 -3.52 -2.36
CA PHE A 46 -1.55 -3.64 -2.60
C PHE A 46 -0.86 -4.46 -1.53
N PHE A 47 -1.25 -4.27 -0.27
CA PHE A 47 -0.71 -5.05 0.84
C PHE A 47 -1.04 -6.54 0.67
N VAL A 48 -2.30 -6.86 0.34
CA VAL A 48 -2.73 -8.24 0.09
C VAL A 48 -1.99 -8.84 -1.10
N ALA A 49 -1.88 -8.12 -2.22
CA ALA A 49 -1.17 -8.60 -3.41
C ALA A 49 0.31 -8.88 -3.11
N ALA A 50 0.99 -7.98 -2.39
CA ALA A 50 2.38 -8.16 -2.00
C ALA A 50 2.56 -9.36 -1.05
N MET A 51 1.63 -9.58 -0.11
CA MET A 51 1.65 -10.76 0.76
C MET A 51 1.46 -12.06 -0.02
N VAL A 52 0.53 -12.09 -0.99
CA VAL A 52 0.32 -13.26 -1.87
C VAL A 52 1.59 -13.58 -2.66
N ILE A 53 2.23 -12.56 -3.25
CA ILE A 53 3.49 -12.71 -3.99
C ILE A 53 4.60 -13.24 -3.06
N TYR A 54 4.74 -12.65 -1.86
CA TYR A 54 5.74 -13.08 -0.90
C TYR A 54 5.57 -14.54 -0.50
N ILE A 55 4.34 -14.95 -0.15
CA ILE A 55 4.03 -16.34 0.19
C ILE A 55 4.35 -17.26 -0.99
N GLY A 56 3.93 -16.90 -2.20
CA GLY A 56 4.18 -17.69 -3.41
C GLY A 56 5.65 -17.83 -3.78
N MET A 57 6.49 -16.82 -3.51
CA MET A 57 7.94 -16.91 -3.69
C MET A 57 8.66 -17.64 -2.55
N SER A 58 8.04 -17.70 -1.37
CA SER A 58 8.60 -18.37 -0.20
C SER A 58 8.28 -19.86 -0.11
N LEU A 59 7.43 -20.36 -1.02
CA LEU A 59 7.04 -21.76 -1.15
C LEU A 59 7.99 -22.49 -2.12
#